data_AF-A0A7K4B174-F1
#
_entry.id   AF-A0A7K4B174-F1
#
_cell.length_a   1.000
_cell.length_b   1.000
_cell.length_c   1.000
_cell.angle_alpha   90.00
_cell.angle_beta   90.00
_cell.angle_gamma   90.00
#
_symmetry.space_group_name_H-M   'P 1'
#
loop_
_entity.id
_entity.type
_entity.pdbx_description
1 polymer ?
#
loop_
_entity_poly.entity_id
_entity_poly.type
_entity_poly.pdbx_seq_one_letter_code
_entity_poly.pdbx_strand_id
1 'polypeptide(L)' 'METKEKNDENITTEEKNGVIIRVTGPVIEAEGMAGSRMYESVRVGNDGLIGEIIILEGDRATIQVYEETVG' A
#
# COMPACT_ATOMS: atom_id res chain seq x y z
N MET A 1 -12.61 -5.40 47.23
CA MET A 1 -11.98 -4.33 46.42
C MET A 1 -10.91 -5.00 45.58
N GLU A 2 -11.27 -5.48 44.39
CA GLU A 2 -10.30 -5.95 43.40
C GLU A 2 -10.25 -4.89 42.30
N THR A 3 -9.04 -4.39 42.05
CA THR A 3 -8.78 -3.30 41.11
C THR A 3 -7.75 -3.78 40.11
N LYS A 4 -8.14 -3.76 38.83
CA LYS A 4 -7.29 -3.76 37.60
C LYS A 4 -6.55 -5.09 37.39
N GLU A 5 -6.42 -5.61 36.17
CA GLU A 5 -5.74 -4.98 35.04
C GLU A 5 -6.48 -5.18 33.72
N LYS A 6 -6.64 -4.06 33.00
CA LYS A 6 -6.88 -4.03 31.56
C LYS A 6 -5.50 -4.22 30.90
N ASN A 7 -5.33 -5.23 30.07
CA ASN A 7 -4.29 -5.23 29.04
C ASN A 7 -5.01 -5.22 27.69
N ASP A 8 -5.35 -4.02 27.24
CA ASP A 8 -5.68 -3.77 25.84
C ASP A 8 -4.38 -3.91 25.05
N GLU A 9 -4.15 -5.12 24.57
CA GLU A 9 -3.11 -5.48 23.61
C GLU A 9 -3.23 -4.62 22.35
N ASN A 10 -2.36 -3.61 22.26
CA ASN A 10 -2.24 -2.72 21.12
C ASN A 10 -1.59 -3.52 19.97
N ILE A 11 -2.42 -4.24 19.20
CA ILE A 11 -1.99 -4.94 17.98
C ILE A 11 -1.68 -3.87 16.92
N THR A 12 -0.45 -3.36 16.92
CA THR A 12 0.07 -2.58 15.79
C THR A 12 0.41 -3.56 14.67
N THR A 13 -0.56 -3.84 13.80
CA THR A 13 -0.29 -4.53 12.54
C THR A 13 0.70 -3.66 11.78
N GLU A 14 1.97 -4.09 11.66
CA GLU A 14 2.93 -3.36 10.84
C GLU A 14 2.46 -3.45 9.39
N GLU A 15 1.84 -2.38 8.90
CA GLU A 15 1.51 -2.23 7.49
C GLU A 15 2.83 -2.20 6.71
N LYS A 16 3.13 -3.31 6.03
CA LYS A 16 4.27 -3.38 5.13
C LYS A 16 3.99 -2.47 3.94
N ASN A 17 4.60 -1.30 3.97
CA ASN A 17 4.54 -0.34 2.89
C ASN A 17 5.63 -0.68 1.85
N GLY A 18 5.23 -0.82 0.59
CA GLY A 18 6.16 -0.93 -0.52
C GLY A 18 6.90 0.39 -0.79
N VAL A 19 8.02 0.31 -1.50
CA VAL A 19 8.87 1.46 -1.86
C VAL A 19 8.80 1.69 -3.36
N ILE A 20 8.49 2.92 -3.77
CA ILE A 20 8.49 3.31 -5.18
C ILE A 20 9.94 3.31 -5.70
N ILE A 21 10.20 2.54 -6.75
CA ILE A 21 11.51 2.45 -7.41
C ILE A 21 11.53 3.14 -8.78
N ARG A 22 10.38 3.29 -9.43
CA ARG A 22 10.27 3.97 -10.73
C ARG A 22 8.88 4.59 -10.95
N VAL A 23 8.85 5.76 -11.58
CA VAL A 23 7.62 6.45 -11.99
C VAL A 23 7.71 6.77 -13.49
N THR A 24 6.72 6.35 -14.27
CA THR A 24 6.62 6.60 -15.72
C THR A 24 5.19 7.02 -16.06
N GLY A 25 4.91 8.33 -16.00
CA GLY A 25 3.55 8.85 -16.16
C GLY A 25 2.60 8.23 -15.12
N PRO A 26 1.45 7.65 -15.52
CA PRO A 26 0.51 7.04 -14.59
C PRO A 26 0.91 5.62 -14.15
N VAL A 27 2.10 5.13 -14.53
CA VAL A 27 2.57 3.78 -14.19
C VAL A 27 3.74 3.86 -13.22
N ILE A 28 3.62 3.16 -12.10
CA ILE A 28 4.58 3.16 -11.00
C ILE A 28 5.07 1.73 -10.76
N GLU A 29 6.36 1.56 -10.50
CA GLU A 29 6.92 0.28 -10.03
C GLU A 29 7.33 0.43 -8.57
N ALA A 30 6.95 -0.55 -7.76
CA ALA A 30 7.27 -0.62 -6.33
C ALA A 30 7.88 -1.97 -5.96
N GLU A 31 8.79 -1.98 -4.98
CA GLU A 31 9.37 -3.18 -4.34
C GLU A 31 8.84 -3.35 -2.91
N GLY A 32 9.06 -4.51 -2.28
CA GLY A 32 8.50 -4.82 -0.96
C GLY A 32 7.01 -5.10 -1.00
N MET A 33 6.50 -5.54 -2.15
CA MET A 33 5.07 -5.79 -2.41
C MET A 33 4.67 -7.27 -2.22
N ALA A 34 5.54 -8.09 -1.60
CA ALA A 34 5.22 -9.46 -1.26
C ALA A 34 3.98 -9.54 -0.35
N GLY A 35 2.96 -10.25 -0.83
CA GLY A 35 1.66 -10.39 -0.15
C GLY A 35 0.55 -9.56 -0.77
N SER A 36 0.88 -8.63 -1.65
CA SER A 36 -0.11 -7.93 -2.48
C SER A 36 -0.73 -8.86 -3.53
N ARG A 37 -1.88 -8.45 -4.05
CA ARG A 37 -2.65 -9.21 -5.03
C ARG A 37 -2.84 -8.45 -6.33
N MET A 38 -2.96 -9.22 -7.41
CA MET A 38 -3.36 -8.72 -8.71
C MET A 38 -4.73 -8.02 -8.59
N TYR A 39 -4.88 -6.82 -9.17
CA TYR A 39 -6.09 -5.99 -9.11
C TYR A 39 -6.42 -5.43 -7.72
N GLU A 40 -5.48 -5.49 -6.78
CA GLU A 40 -5.63 -4.84 -5.49
C GLU A 40 -5.52 -3.32 -5.64
N SER A 41 -6.43 -2.60 -4.98
CA SER A 41 -6.37 -1.15 -4.90
C SER A 41 -5.40 -0.73 -3.80
N VAL A 42 -4.53 0.22 -4.13
CA VAL A 42 -3.45 0.69 -3.26
C VAL A 42 -3.43 2.22 -3.21
N ARG A 43 -2.81 2.77 -2.16
CA ARG A 43 -2.48 4.19 -2.07
C ARG A 43 -1.01 4.39 -2.41
N VAL A 44 -0.72 5.39 -3.23
CA VAL A 44 0.62 5.64 -3.75
C VAL A 44 1.09 7.04 -3.43
N GLY A 45 2.33 7.13 -2.94
CA GLY A 45 2.98 8.39 -2.59
C GLY A 45 2.38 9.09 -1.37
N ASN A 46 2.91 10.27 -1.06
CA ASN A 46 2.51 11.06 0.11
C ASN A 46 1.09 11.62 -0.02
N ASP A 47 0.64 11.89 -1.24
CA ASP A 47 -0.70 12.40 -1.52
C ASP A 47 -1.77 11.28 -1.48
N GLY A 48 -1.35 10.03 -1.34
CA GLY A 48 -2.24 8.88 -1.19
C GLY A 48 -3.10 8.63 -2.42
N LEU A 49 -2.54 8.88 -3.61
CA LEU A 49 -3.20 8.68 -4.90
C LEU A 49 -3.70 7.24 -5.01
N ILE A 50 -4.89 7.05 -5.56
CA ILE A 50 -5.45 5.71 -5.74
C ILE A 50 -4.80 5.07 -6.96
N GLY A 51 -4.32 3.84 -6.79
CA GLY A 51 -3.86 3.01 -7.88
C GLY A 51 -4.39 1.59 -7.80
N GLU A 52 -4.13 0.84 -8.86
CA GLU A 52 -4.44 -0.58 -8.98
C GLU A 52 -3.18 -1.33 -9.39
N ILE A 53 -2.89 -2.44 -8.71
CA ILE A 53 -1.82 -3.35 -9.12
C ILE A 53 -2.24 -4.02 -10.43
N ILE A 54 -1.45 -3.83 -11.49
CA ILE A 54 -1.67 -4.37 -12.85
C ILE A 54 -0.66 -5.45 -13.27
N ILE A 55 0.48 -5.57 -12.55
CA ILE A 55 1.45 -6.67 -12.71
C ILE A 55 2.06 -7.00 -11.34
N LEU A 56 2.33 -8.28 -11.09
CA LEU A 56 3.12 -8.77 -9.95
C LEU A 56 4.26 -9.68 -10.42
N GLU A 57 5.48 -9.36 -10.00
CA GLU A 57 6.69 -10.13 -10.31
C GLU A 57 7.52 -10.32 -9.04
N GLY A 58 7.30 -11.44 -8.34
CA GLY A 58 7.98 -11.74 -7.08
C GLY A 58 7.60 -10.75 -5.99
N ASP A 59 8.56 -9.90 -5.58
CA ASP A 59 8.38 -8.86 -4.56
C ASP A 59 8.10 -7.47 -5.19
N ARG A 60 7.91 -7.40 -6.51
CA ARG A 60 7.63 -6.16 -7.23
C ARG A 60 6.19 -6.10 -7.72
N ALA A 61 5.65 -4.90 -7.73
CA ALA A 61 4.35 -4.59 -8.33
C ALA A 61 4.47 -3.43 -9.32
N THR A 62 3.74 -3.54 -10.43
CA THR A 62 3.44 -2.41 -11.31
C THR A 62 2.04 -1.91 -10.99
N ILE A 63 1.92 -0.63 -10.70
CA ILE A 63 0.72 0.03 -10.24
C ILE A 63 0.33 1.08 -11.26
N GLN A 64 -0.91 1.05 -11.73
CA GLN A 64 -1.50 2.14 -12.51
C GLN A 64 -2.22 3.08 -11.55
N VAL A 65 -1.80 4.34 -11.49
CA VAL A 65 -2.43 5.38 -10.67
C VAL A 65 -3.45 6.16 -11.49
N TYR A 66 -4.55 6.48 -10.82
CA TYR A 66 -5.55 7.42 -11.28
C TYR A 66 -5.37 8.71 -10.48
N GLU A 67 -5.05 9.81 -11.15
CA GLU A 67 -5.18 11.13 -10.54
C GLU A 67 -6.68 11.45 -10.44
N GLU A 68 -7.12 12.02 -9.32
CA GLU A 68 -8.43 12.67 -9.28
C GLU A 68 -8.36 13.82 -10.29
N THR A 69 -8.90 13.60 -11.48
CA THR A 69 -9.15 14.67 -12.42
C THR A 69 -10.24 15.53 -11.80
N VAL A 70 -9.83 16.58 -11.09
CA VAL A 70 -10.65 17.76 -10.85
C VAL A 70 -11.05 18.29 -12.23
N GLY A 71 -12.22 17.86 -12.68
CA GLY A 71 -12.95 18.38 -13.83
C GLY A 71 -14.26 18.99 -13.36
#